data_AF-A0A0J5FUH8-F1
#
_entry.id   AF-A0A0J5FUH8-F1
#
_cell.length_a   1.000
_cell.length_b   1.000
_cell.length_c   1.000
_cell.angle_alpha   90.00
_cell.angle_beta   90.00
_cell.angle_gamma   90.00
#
_symmetry.space_group_name_H-M   'P 1'
#
loop_
_entity.id
_entity.type
_entity.pdbx_description
1 polymer ?
#
loop_
_entity_poly.entity_id
_entity_poly.type
_entity_poly.pdbx_seq_one_letter_code
_entity_poly.pdbx_strand_id
1 'polypeptide(L)'
;MRNIKVFRGFYTFEDTYRGHLRLSVCSHGEYDENYFMGYLTVLSENLTVENMTPNELYDQLVNNGGIILDRFRYIHLVVCNSATCEKDRDSPYSFEESFASEFSKLCSNSIVIGYVGAVKVRHNYFNPQTLSYEHDKDIQRNEEVFRIGHICQLHFSELSLNQNARAAFRAEKEAYSRTMTVDPITPKPFLKPKEPGKPISNRSSSRMERHTSVWFKNGKRIHAEMLVL
;
A
#
# COMPACT_ATOMS: atom_id res chain seq x y z
N MET A 1 -4.44 -13.17 5.22
CA MET A 1 -5.07 -12.33 4.19
C MET A 1 -6.51 -12.78 4.05
N ARG A 2 -7.52 -11.91 4.08
CA ARG A 2 -8.95 -12.26 3.96
C ARG A 2 -9.70 -11.17 3.22
N ASN A 3 -10.92 -11.45 2.77
CA ASN A 3 -11.83 -10.45 2.18
C ASN A 3 -11.18 -9.60 1.07
N ILE A 4 -10.40 -10.24 0.18
CA ILE A 4 -9.70 -9.54 -0.90
C ILE A 4 -10.72 -8.85 -1.83
N LYS A 5 -10.66 -7.52 -1.95
CA LYS A 5 -11.49 -6.72 -2.86
C LYS A 5 -10.62 -6.03 -3.89
N VAL A 6 -11.01 -6.09 -5.16
CA VAL A 6 -10.22 -5.57 -6.28
C VAL A 6 -10.89 -4.33 -6.84
N PHE A 7 -10.10 -3.28 -7.03
CA PHE A 7 -10.50 -1.98 -7.57
C PHE A 7 -9.64 -1.68 -8.81
N ARG A 8 -10.06 -0.73 -9.66
CA ARG A 8 -9.23 -0.32 -10.79
C ARG A 8 -7.95 0.34 -10.26
N GLY A 9 -6.80 -0.28 -10.51
CA GLY A 9 -5.49 0.23 -10.11
C GLY A 9 -4.96 -0.24 -8.75
N PHE A 10 -5.79 -0.83 -7.89
CA PHE A 10 -5.36 -1.34 -6.58
C PHE A 10 -6.26 -2.46 -6.08
N TYR A 11 -5.86 -3.10 -5.00
CA TYR A 11 -6.74 -4.02 -4.27
C TYR A 11 -6.49 -3.92 -2.79
N THR A 12 -7.42 -4.48 -2.03
CA THR A 12 -7.35 -4.52 -0.58
C THR A 12 -7.49 -5.93 -0.07
N PHE A 13 -6.98 -6.16 1.13
CA PHE A 13 -7.27 -7.34 1.91
C PHE A 13 -7.25 -7.03 3.40
N GLU A 14 -7.94 -7.86 4.16
CA GLU A 14 -8.00 -7.78 5.61
C GLU A 14 -7.03 -8.77 6.23
N ASP A 15 -6.36 -8.37 7.30
CA ASP A 15 -5.54 -9.26 8.10
C ASP A 15 -5.51 -8.84 9.58
N THR A 16 -4.61 -9.45 10.36
CA THR A 16 -4.47 -9.17 11.79
C THR A 16 -3.05 -8.71 12.07
N TYR A 17 -2.94 -7.55 12.71
CA TYR A 17 -1.67 -6.96 13.13
C TYR A 17 -1.74 -6.58 14.60
N ARG A 18 -0.77 -7.09 15.39
CA ARG A 18 -0.72 -6.89 16.86
C ARG A 18 -2.05 -7.20 17.55
N GLY A 19 -2.73 -8.28 17.14
CA GLY A 19 -4.02 -8.69 17.70
C GLY A 19 -5.23 -7.87 17.25
N HIS A 20 -5.07 -6.89 16.36
CA HIS A 20 -6.16 -6.08 15.84
C HIS A 20 -6.37 -6.27 14.33
N LEU A 21 -7.59 -6.01 13.87
CA LEU A 21 -7.90 -6.01 12.44
C LEU A 21 -7.15 -4.88 11.74
N ARG A 22 -6.55 -5.22 10.59
CA ARG A 22 -5.85 -4.32 9.71
C ARG A 22 -6.39 -4.46 8.28
N LEU A 23 -6.52 -3.33 7.60
CA LEU A 23 -6.81 -3.28 6.17
C LEU A 23 -5.52 -2.94 5.43
N SER A 24 -5.08 -3.81 4.53
CA SER A 24 -3.96 -3.53 3.64
C SER A 24 -4.47 -3.07 2.28
N VAL A 25 -3.89 -1.99 1.77
CA VAL A 25 -4.14 -1.42 0.44
C VAL A 25 -2.88 -1.62 -0.39
N CYS A 26 -2.98 -2.42 -1.44
CA CYS A 26 -1.88 -2.72 -2.36
C CYS A 26 -2.08 -1.96 -3.66
N SER A 27 -1.19 -0.99 -3.91
CA SER A 27 -1.22 -0.15 -5.11
C SER A 27 0.20 0.18 -5.59
N HIS A 28 0.31 0.57 -6.85
CA HIS A 28 1.47 1.32 -7.30
C HIS A 28 1.38 2.75 -6.77
N GLY A 29 2.53 3.32 -6.43
CA GLY A 29 2.64 4.68 -5.94
C GLY A 29 3.87 5.35 -6.54
N GLU A 30 3.72 6.62 -6.83
CA GLU A 30 4.77 7.49 -7.32
C GLU A 30 4.83 8.76 -6.48
N TYR A 31 5.79 9.61 -6.81
CA TYR A 31 6.08 10.82 -6.06
C TYR A 31 6.23 11.99 -7.02
N ASP A 32 5.42 13.02 -6.83
CA ASP A 32 5.53 14.26 -7.58
C ASP A 32 6.57 15.19 -6.91
N GLU A 33 7.68 15.43 -7.60
CA GLU A 33 8.75 16.31 -7.09
C GLU A 33 8.36 17.80 -7.14
N ASN A 34 7.38 18.20 -7.96
CA ASN A 34 6.94 19.60 -8.06
C ASN A 34 5.99 19.96 -6.92
N TYR A 35 5.04 19.06 -6.61
CA TYR A 35 4.04 19.25 -5.55
C TYR A 35 4.43 18.62 -4.23
N PHE A 36 5.59 17.97 -4.18
CA PHE A 36 6.14 17.28 -3.03
C PHE A 36 5.18 16.26 -2.39
N MET A 37 4.34 15.61 -3.20
CA MET A 37 3.25 14.75 -2.73
C MET A 37 3.27 13.40 -3.44
N GLY A 38 3.10 12.32 -2.67
CA GLY A 38 2.89 10.99 -3.21
C GLY A 38 1.47 10.82 -3.75
N TYR A 39 1.29 9.99 -4.78
CA TYR A 39 -0.02 9.64 -5.33
C TYR A 39 -0.08 8.15 -5.67
N LEU A 40 -1.29 7.60 -5.68
CA LEU A 40 -1.50 6.25 -6.21
C LEU A 40 -1.60 6.32 -7.73
N THR A 41 -0.91 5.40 -8.39
CA THR A 41 -1.02 5.23 -9.83
C THR A 41 -2.12 4.23 -10.11
N VAL A 42 -3.23 4.68 -10.68
CA VAL A 42 -4.38 3.84 -11.02
C VAL A 42 -4.64 3.80 -12.53
N LEU A 43 -5.38 2.79 -12.97
CA LEU A 43 -5.83 2.69 -14.36
C LEU A 43 -7.26 3.21 -14.46
N SER A 44 -7.49 4.19 -15.32
CA SER A 44 -8.80 4.73 -15.61
C SER A 44 -9.70 3.70 -16.33
N GLU A 45 -10.96 4.07 -16.55
CA GLU A 45 -11.88 3.28 -17.37
C GLU A 45 -11.34 3.03 -18.79
N ASN A 46 -10.62 4.02 -19.33
CA ASN A 46 -10.03 4.02 -20.66
C ASN A 46 -8.60 3.46 -20.70
N LEU A 47 -8.15 2.80 -19.62
CA LEU A 47 -6.80 2.25 -19.48
C LEU A 47 -5.68 3.30 -19.52
N THR A 48 -6.01 4.57 -19.28
CA THR A 48 -5.00 5.61 -19.07
C THR A 48 -4.53 5.59 -17.63
N VAL A 49 -3.25 5.92 -17.42
CA VAL A 49 -2.70 6.07 -16.08
C VAL A 49 -3.20 7.38 -15.48
N GLU A 50 -3.81 7.30 -14.31
CA GLU A 50 -4.31 8.45 -13.55
C GLU A 50 -3.73 8.46 -12.14
N ASN A 51 -3.67 9.65 -11.56
CA ASN A 51 -3.21 9.87 -10.21
C ASN A 51 -4.42 9.91 -9.28
N MET A 52 -4.43 9.06 -8.27
CA MET A 52 -5.47 9.04 -7.25
C MET A 52 -4.94 9.69 -5.96
N THR A 53 -5.71 10.65 -5.48
CA THR A 53 -5.50 11.40 -4.24
C THR A 53 -5.99 10.63 -3.01
N PRO A 54 -5.62 11.05 -1.79
CA PRO A 54 -6.13 10.45 -0.55
C PRO A 54 -7.66 10.48 -0.41
N ASN A 55 -8.31 11.57 -0.82
CA ASN A 55 -9.77 11.70 -0.78
C ASN A 55 -10.43 10.72 -1.74
N GLU A 56 -9.91 10.60 -2.96
CA GLU A 56 -10.43 9.66 -3.95
C GLU A 56 -10.24 8.21 -3.50
N LEU A 57 -9.09 7.88 -2.87
CA LEU A 57 -8.91 6.56 -2.26
C LEU A 57 -9.97 6.31 -1.17
N TYR A 58 -10.22 7.29 -0.29
CA TYR A 58 -11.23 7.17 0.76
C TYR A 58 -12.61 6.92 0.16
N ASP A 59 -13.02 7.69 -0.85
CA ASP A 59 -14.30 7.52 -1.53
C ASP A 59 -14.40 6.16 -2.22
N GLN A 60 -13.33 5.68 -2.85
CA GLN A 60 -13.31 4.34 -3.46
C GLN A 60 -13.45 3.23 -2.41
N LEU A 61 -12.82 3.37 -1.24
CA LEU A 61 -12.91 2.35 -0.19
C LEU A 61 -14.28 2.37 0.51
N VAL A 62 -14.75 3.55 0.89
CA VAL A 62 -15.95 3.71 1.72
C VAL A 62 -17.22 3.72 0.87
N ASN A 63 -17.32 4.67 -0.06
CA ASN A 63 -18.57 4.92 -0.81
C ASN A 63 -18.77 3.85 -1.89
N ASN A 64 -17.72 3.52 -2.65
CA ASN A 64 -17.83 2.53 -3.72
C ASN A 64 -17.57 1.10 -3.23
N GLY A 65 -16.64 0.94 -2.30
CA GLY A 65 -16.19 -0.35 -1.79
C GLY A 65 -17.00 -0.89 -0.61
N GLY A 66 -17.82 -0.05 0.03
CA GLY A 66 -18.59 -0.38 1.22
C GLY A 66 -17.71 -0.85 2.39
N ILE A 67 -16.47 -0.35 2.49
CA ILE A 67 -15.54 -0.71 3.56
C ILE A 67 -15.77 0.23 4.74
N ILE A 68 -16.12 -0.35 5.89
CA ILE A 68 -16.23 0.39 7.15
C ILE A 68 -14.82 0.51 7.75
N LEU A 69 -14.14 1.62 7.46
CA LEU A 69 -12.74 1.85 7.86
C LEU A 69 -12.55 1.85 9.38
N ASP A 70 -13.56 2.31 10.14
CA ASP A 70 -13.54 2.37 11.61
C ASP A 70 -13.40 1.02 12.31
N ARG A 71 -13.67 -0.09 11.61
CA ARG A 71 -13.45 -1.45 12.13
C ARG A 71 -11.96 -1.80 12.23
N PHE A 72 -11.11 -1.11 11.48
CA PHE A 72 -9.69 -1.41 11.40
C PHE A 72 -8.88 -0.49 12.30
N ARG A 73 -8.14 -1.07 13.24
CA ARG A 73 -7.20 -0.32 14.07
C ARG A 73 -6.03 0.20 13.24
N TYR A 74 -5.65 -0.54 12.20
CA TYR A 74 -4.55 -0.21 11.31
C TYR A 74 -5.01 -0.20 9.86
N ILE A 75 -4.53 0.76 9.08
CA ILE A 75 -4.59 0.73 7.62
C ILE A 75 -3.16 0.75 7.10
N HIS A 76 -2.82 -0.20 6.24
CA HIS A 76 -1.47 -0.43 5.76
C HIS A 76 -1.39 -0.18 4.27
N LEU A 77 -0.66 0.87 3.90
CA LEU A 77 -0.45 1.25 2.51
C LEU A 77 0.79 0.52 1.99
N VAL A 78 0.58 -0.63 1.33
CA VAL A 78 1.63 -1.36 0.60
C VAL A 78 1.85 -0.64 -0.73
N VAL A 79 2.45 0.55 -0.63
CA VAL A 79 2.53 1.55 -1.69
C VAL A 79 3.86 2.27 -1.60
N CYS A 80 4.61 2.29 -2.70
CA CYS A 80 5.85 3.05 -2.83
C CYS A 80 5.62 4.54 -2.55
N ASN A 81 6.54 5.17 -1.81
CA ASN A 81 6.53 6.61 -1.51
C ASN A 81 5.22 7.13 -0.89
N SER A 82 4.44 6.27 -0.23
CA SER A 82 3.22 6.67 0.46
C SER A 82 3.50 7.55 1.69
N ALA A 83 4.72 7.50 2.22
CA ALA A 83 5.23 8.42 3.22
C ALA A 83 6.41 9.22 2.67
N THR A 84 6.51 10.48 3.08
CA THR A 84 7.62 11.40 2.78
C THR A 84 8.24 11.81 4.11
N CYS A 85 9.55 12.04 4.14
CA CYS A 85 10.32 12.24 5.37
C CYS A 85 10.02 13.59 6.07
N GLU A 86 10.48 13.69 7.32
CA GLU A 86 10.14 14.69 8.35
C GLU A 86 10.21 16.16 7.92
N LYS A 87 9.31 16.95 8.53
CA LYS A 87 9.60 18.32 8.94
C LYS A 87 10.86 18.29 9.81
N ASP A 88 12.03 18.57 9.24
CA ASP A 88 13.16 18.96 10.07
C ASP A 88 12.81 20.30 10.73
N ARG A 89 13.25 20.51 11.97
CA ARG A 89 12.88 21.69 12.78
C ARG A 89 13.21 23.02 12.08
N ASP A 90 14.13 22.96 11.11
CA ASP A 90 14.66 24.07 10.31
C ASP A 90 14.12 24.12 8.86
N SER A 91 13.15 23.27 8.50
CA SER A 91 12.53 23.30 7.17
C SER A 91 11.65 24.54 7.00
N PRO A 92 11.81 25.34 5.93
CA PRO A 92 10.93 26.47 5.64
C PRO A 92 9.53 26.03 5.18
N TYR A 93 9.34 24.74 4.91
CA TYR A 93 8.08 24.15 4.47
C TYR A 93 7.24 23.73 5.68
N SER A 94 5.97 24.15 5.70
CA SER A 94 5.05 23.98 6.84
C SER A 94 4.40 22.60 6.95
N PHE A 95 4.68 21.67 6.04
CA PHE A 95 3.85 20.47 5.87
C PHE A 95 4.53 19.15 6.26
N GLU A 96 3.88 18.37 7.15
CA GLU A 96 4.03 16.90 7.29
C GLU A 96 3.14 16.18 6.25
N GLU A 97 3.03 16.72 5.04
CA GLU A 97 2.08 16.25 4.03
C GLU A 97 2.72 15.12 3.22
N SER A 98 2.27 13.91 3.52
CA SER A 98 2.47 12.73 2.69
C SER A 98 1.11 12.14 2.37
N PHE A 99 1.04 11.30 1.34
CA PHE A 99 -0.20 10.59 1.01
C PHE A 99 -0.79 9.89 2.24
N ALA A 100 0.04 9.19 3.02
CA ALA A 100 -0.36 8.51 4.25
C ALA A 100 -0.83 9.48 5.35
N SER A 101 -0.19 10.65 5.47
CA SER A 101 -0.56 11.69 6.43
C SER A 101 -1.95 12.23 6.12
N GLU A 102 -2.19 12.67 4.88
CA GLU A 102 -3.49 13.19 4.44
C GLU A 102 -4.59 12.14 4.56
N PHE A 103 -4.31 10.92 4.12
CA PHE A 103 -5.26 9.81 4.24
C PHE A 103 -5.61 9.51 5.71
N SER A 104 -4.66 9.65 6.63
CA SER A 104 -4.90 9.45 8.07
C SER A 104 -5.81 10.51 8.70
N LYS A 105 -5.97 11.70 8.10
CA LYS A 105 -6.94 12.70 8.54
C LYS A 105 -8.37 12.24 8.25
N LEU A 106 -8.56 11.48 7.18
CA LEU A 106 -9.85 10.90 6.77
C LEU A 106 -10.20 9.64 7.59
N CYS A 107 -9.19 8.94 8.11
CA CYS A 107 -9.34 7.69 8.85
C CYS A 107 -9.11 7.88 10.36
N SER A 108 -9.92 8.73 10.99
CA SER A 108 -9.67 9.24 12.35
C SER A 108 -9.61 8.19 13.45
N ASN A 109 -10.12 6.97 13.23
CA ASN A 109 -10.07 5.85 14.17
C ASN A 109 -8.89 4.88 13.95
N SER A 110 -8.30 4.90 12.77
CA SER A 110 -7.19 4.01 12.39
C SER A 110 -5.82 4.68 12.55
N ILE A 111 -4.77 3.86 12.65
CA ILE A 111 -3.39 4.26 12.42
C ILE A 111 -3.04 3.90 10.98
N VAL A 112 -2.56 4.86 10.20
CA VAL A 112 -2.14 4.64 8.81
C VAL A 112 -0.64 4.38 8.76
N ILE A 113 -0.24 3.28 8.14
CA ILE A 113 1.15 2.86 7.96
C ILE A 113 1.51 3.08 6.48
N GLY A 114 2.43 3.99 6.19
CA GLY A 114 2.99 4.23 4.86
C GLY A 114 4.49 3.89 4.82
N TYR A 115 5.10 4.03 3.64
CA TYR A 115 6.52 3.74 3.42
C TYR A 115 7.26 4.88 2.72
N VAL A 116 8.46 5.16 3.19
CA VAL A 116 9.43 6.00 2.48
C VAL A 116 10.21 5.11 1.51
N GLY A 117 10.14 5.46 0.22
CA GLY A 117 10.85 4.79 -0.85
C GLY A 117 10.07 3.64 -1.53
N ALA A 118 10.79 2.84 -2.32
CA ALA A 118 10.22 1.70 -3.01
C ALA A 118 9.86 0.55 -2.05
N VAL A 119 8.62 0.07 -2.15
CA VAL A 119 8.15 -1.14 -1.45
C VAL A 119 8.35 -2.33 -2.37
N LYS A 120 9.06 -3.35 -1.89
CA LYS A 120 9.25 -4.63 -2.59
C LYS A 120 8.74 -5.76 -1.71
N VAL A 121 7.63 -6.36 -2.11
CA VAL A 121 6.99 -7.51 -1.46
C VAL A 121 7.12 -8.72 -2.38
N ARG A 122 6.95 -9.93 -1.84
CA ARG A 122 6.96 -11.13 -2.69
C ARG A 122 5.63 -11.22 -3.42
N HIS A 123 5.71 -11.51 -4.72
CA HIS A 123 4.55 -11.47 -5.58
C HIS A 123 4.21 -12.86 -6.11
N ASN A 124 2.92 -13.18 -6.13
CA ASN A 124 2.42 -14.29 -6.92
C ASN A 124 2.30 -13.85 -8.38
N TYR A 125 2.86 -14.68 -9.27
CA TYR A 125 2.86 -14.43 -10.70
C TYR A 125 1.72 -15.19 -11.34
N PHE A 126 0.89 -14.50 -12.13
CA PHE A 126 -0.10 -15.18 -12.96
C PHE A 126 0.58 -15.57 -14.27
N ASN A 127 0.57 -16.86 -14.60
CA ASN A 127 1.04 -17.38 -15.87
C ASN A 127 -0.13 -17.38 -16.87
N PRO A 128 -0.10 -16.52 -17.92
CA PRO A 128 -1.19 -16.41 -18.87
C PRO A 128 -1.27 -17.60 -19.84
N GLN A 129 -0.20 -18.40 -19.99
CA GLN A 129 -0.21 -19.58 -20.86
C GLN A 129 -0.88 -20.77 -20.16
N THR A 130 -0.59 -20.97 -18.88
CA THR A 130 -1.17 -22.07 -18.07
C THR A 130 -2.44 -21.66 -17.31
N LEU A 131 -2.77 -20.37 -17.30
CA LEU A 131 -3.87 -19.78 -16.54
C LEU A 131 -3.82 -20.12 -15.04
N SER A 132 -2.62 -20.15 -14.46
CA SER A 132 -2.37 -20.52 -13.07
C SER A 132 -1.48 -19.50 -12.36
N TYR A 133 -1.51 -19.50 -11.03
CA TYR A 133 -0.54 -18.75 -10.24
C TYR A 133 0.72 -19.60 -10.00
N GLU A 134 1.87 -18.96 -10.09
CA GLU A 134 3.18 -19.49 -9.72
C GLU A 134 3.75 -18.70 -8.55
N HIS A 135 4.43 -19.42 -7.66
CA HIS A 135 5.01 -18.88 -6.44
C HIS A 135 6.53 -18.75 -6.59
N ASP A 136 7.10 -17.70 -6.00
CA ASP A 136 8.54 -17.61 -5.81
C ASP A 136 8.97 -18.71 -4.82
N LYS A 137 10.02 -19.48 -5.15
CA LYS A 137 10.37 -20.75 -4.48
C LYS A 137 10.93 -20.61 -3.06
N ASP A 138 11.00 -19.39 -2.53
CA ASP A 138 11.72 -19.06 -1.32
C ASP A 138 10.73 -18.90 -0.15
N ILE A 139 10.50 -19.96 0.63
CA ILE A 139 9.29 -20.16 1.47
C ILE A 139 9.38 -19.59 2.91
N GLN A 140 10.03 -18.44 3.12
CA GLN A 140 10.27 -17.93 4.50
C GLN A 140 9.85 -16.48 4.83
N ARG A 141 8.90 -15.86 4.12
CA ARG A 141 8.30 -14.57 4.56
C ARG A 141 6.83 -14.46 4.19
N ASN A 142 5.94 -14.19 5.17
CA ASN A 142 4.48 -14.18 5.01
C ASN A 142 3.90 -12.88 4.42
N GLU A 143 4.53 -12.35 3.37
CA GLU A 143 4.02 -11.21 2.60
C GLU A 143 3.91 -11.58 1.12
N GLU A 144 3.06 -12.57 0.83
CA GLU A 144 2.70 -12.89 -0.55
C GLU A 144 1.50 -12.05 -0.94
N VAL A 145 1.71 -11.22 -1.96
CA VAL A 145 0.68 -10.34 -2.49
C VAL A 145 0.54 -10.60 -4.00
N PHE A 146 -0.64 -10.39 -4.55
CA PHE A 146 -0.82 -10.44 -5.99
C PHE A 146 -0.17 -9.26 -6.69
N ARG A 147 0.40 -9.49 -7.89
CA ARG A 147 0.83 -8.42 -8.78
C ARG A 147 -0.40 -7.63 -9.25
N ILE A 148 -0.44 -6.34 -8.92
CA ILE A 148 -1.58 -5.45 -9.18
C ILE A 148 -1.97 -5.42 -10.67
N GLY A 149 -0.99 -5.26 -11.56
CA GLY A 149 -1.26 -5.21 -13.01
C GLY A 149 -2.02 -6.44 -13.53
N HIS A 150 -1.67 -7.64 -13.08
CA HIS A 150 -2.32 -8.87 -13.53
C HIS A 150 -3.74 -9.01 -12.97
N ILE A 151 -3.96 -8.70 -11.69
CA ILE A 151 -5.31 -8.78 -11.12
C ILE A 151 -6.24 -7.74 -11.74
N CYS A 152 -5.74 -6.56 -12.10
CA CYS A 152 -6.56 -5.55 -12.77
C CYS A 152 -6.97 -6.05 -14.16
N GLN A 153 -6.08 -6.72 -14.90
CA GLN A 153 -6.44 -7.34 -16.17
C GLN A 153 -7.48 -8.46 -16.01
N LEU A 154 -7.31 -9.34 -15.01
CA LEU A 154 -8.27 -10.41 -14.71
C LEU A 154 -9.66 -9.89 -14.33
N HIS A 155 -9.75 -8.68 -13.76
CA HIS A 155 -11.01 -8.11 -13.28
C HIS A 155 -11.66 -7.11 -14.23
N PHE A 156 -10.88 -6.35 -15.01
CA PHE A 156 -11.38 -5.18 -15.73
C PHE A 156 -10.96 -5.10 -17.21
N SER A 157 -10.21 -6.07 -17.75
CA SER A 157 -9.86 -6.12 -19.19
C SER A 157 -10.37 -7.39 -19.87
N GLU A 158 -9.96 -7.66 -21.11
CA GLU A 158 -10.37 -8.85 -21.88
C GLU A 158 -10.16 -10.18 -21.14
N LEU A 159 -9.14 -10.27 -20.28
CA LEU A 159 -8.90 -11.45 -19.44
C LEU A 159 -10.06 -11.73 -18.46
N SER A 160 -10.88 -10.73 -18.13
CA SER A 160 -12.11 -10.91 -17.33
C SER A 160 -13.21 -11.70 -18.04
N LEU A 161 -13.16 -11.79 -19.37
CA LEU A 161 -14.09 -12.62 -20.14
C LEU A 161 -13.70 -14.10 -20.13
N ASN A 162 -12.46 -14.42 -19.72
CA ASN A 162 -11.96 -15.79 -19.64
C ASN A 162 -12.39 -16.47 -18.32
N GLN A 163 -13.29 -17.45 -18.42
CA GLN A 163 -13.84 -18.16 -17.26
C GLN A 163 -12.78 -18.94 -16.47
N ASN A 164 -11.81 -19.56 -17.15
CA ASN A 164 -10.75 -20.34 -16.51
C ASN A 164 -9.82 -19.43 -15.71
N ALA A 165 -9.46 -18.27 -16.27
CA ALA A 165 -8.65 -17.28 -15.57
C ALA A 165 -9.33 -16.75 -14.30
N ARG A 166 -10.65 -16.53 -14.37
CA ARG A 166 -11.47 -16.15 -13.21
C ARG A 166 -11.58 -17.25 -12.16
N ALA A 167 -11.72 -18.50 -12.60
CA ALA A 167 -11.77 -19.65 -11.70
C ALA A 167 -10.43 -19.82 -10.95
N ALA A 168 -9.31 -19.73 -11.66
CA ALA A 168 -7.98 -19.78 -11.07
C ALA A 168 -7.77 -18.67 -10.04
N PHE A 169 -8.15 -17.42 -10.36
CA PHE A 169 -8.06 -16.33 -9.41
C PHE A 169 -8.95 -16.53 -8.17
N ARG A 170 -10.17 -17.05 -8.34
CA ARG A 170 -11.06 -17.35 -7.21
C ARG A 170 -10.48 -18.42 -6.30
N ALA A 171 -9.93 -19.49 -6.87
CA ALA A 171 -9.28 -20.55 -6.12
C ALA A 171 -8.08 -20.00 -5.33
N GLU A 172 -7.25 -19.18 -5.97
CA GLU A 172 -6.09 -18.56 -5.33
C GLU A 172 -6.49 -17.59 -4.20
N LYS A 173 -7.49 -16.74 -4.45
CA LYS A 173 -8.07 -15.85 -3.44
C LYS A 173 -8.59 -16.64 -2.22
N GLU A 174 -9.23 -17.79 -2.46
CA GLU A 174 -9.70 -18.67 -1.40
C GLU A 174 -8.54 -19.30 -0.63
N ALA A 175 -7.48 -19.74 -1.30
CA ALA A 175 -6.29 -20.27 -0.65
C ALA A 175 -5.66 -19.23 0.29
N TYR A 176 -5.41 -18.01 -0.20
CA TYR A 176 -4.84 -16.94 0.63
C TYR A 176 -5.75 -16.46 1.75
N SER A 177 -7.07 -16.62 1.60
CA SER A 177 -8.04 -16.31 2.67
C SER A 177 -7.76 -17.07 3.97
N ARG A 178 -7.05 -18.20 3.87
CA ARG A 178 -6.73 -19.12 4.95
C ARG A 178 -5.34 -18.88 5.56
N THR A 179 -4.48 -18.13 4.87
CA THR A 179 -3.10 -17.86 5.30
C THR A 179 -3.04 -16.71 6.29
N MET A 180 -2.32 -16.89 7.41
CA MET A 180 -1.98 -15.79 8.31
C MET A 180 -0.83 -14.97 7.73
N THR A 181 -1.03 -13.66 7.61
CA THR A 181 0.07 -12.74 7.27
C THR A 181 0.91 -12.49 8.52
N VAL A 182 2.21 -12.30 8.34
CA VAL A 182 3.08 -11.76 9.39
C VAL A 182 3.73 -10.51 8.85
N ASP A 183 3.78 -9.50 9.71
CA ASP A 183 4.45 -8.25 9.39
C ASP A 183 5.96 -8.50 9.28
N PRO A 184 6.68 -7.87 8.34
CA PRO A 184 8.10 -7.76 8.38
C PRO A 184 8.40 -6.74 9.48
N ILE A 185 8.53 -7.23 10.71
CA ILE A 185 9.14 -6.40 11.75
C ILE A 185 10.57 -6.15 11.30
N THR A 186 10.86 -4.95 10.82
CA THR A 186 12.14 -4.31 11.15
C THR A 186 12.02 -2.78 11.15
N PRO A 187 11.68 -2.18 12.30
CA PRO A 187 12.01 -0.78 12.52
C PRO A 187 13.55 -0.63 12.61
N LYS A 188 14.15 0.30 11.84
CA LYS A 188 15.34 1.16 12.14
C LYS A 188 16.05 1.68 10.86
N PRO A 189 16.72 2.86 10.86
CA PRO A 189 16.66 4.02 11.74
C PRO A 189 15.96 5.21 11.06
N PHE A 190 15.75 6.30 11.81
CA PHE A 190 15.27 7.58 11.31
C PHE A 190 16.09 8.05 10.10
N LEU A 191 15.44 8.15 8.95
CA LEU A 191 16.01 8.79 7.78
C LEU A 191 15.93 10.31 8.01
N LYS A 192 17.07 10.94 8.30
CA LYS A 192 17.21 12.37 8.07
C LYS A 192 17.38 12.59 6.57
N PRO A 193 16.65 13.55 5.97
CA PRO A 193 16.92 13.93 4.60
C PRO A 193 18.36 14.41 4.45
N LYS A 194 18.99 14.17 3.29
CA LYS A 194 20.37 14.64 3.01
C LYS A 194 20.49 16.15 3.16
N GLU A 195 19.42 16.85 2.83
CA GLU A 195 19.26 18.29 3.02
C GLU A 195 17.99 18.53 3.85
N PRO A 196 18.05 19.35 4.92
CA PRO A 196 16.88 19.70 5.70
C PRO A 196 15.74 20.20 4.82
N GLY A 197 14.53 19.67 5.04
CA GLY A 197 13.34 20.08 4.29
C GLY A 197 13.21 19.53 2.87
N LYS A 198 14.16 18.71 2.38
CA LYS A 198 14.00 18.00 1.09
C LYS A 198 13.50 16.57 1.28
N PRO A 199 12.50 16.13 0.51
CA PRO A 199 12.05 14.75 0.54
C PRO A 199 13.12 13.79 0.01
N ILE A 200 13.17 12.59 0.57
CA ILE A 200 14.06 11.52 0.12
C ILE A 200 13.45 10.90 -1.14
N SER A 201 14.06 11.16 -2.31
CA SER A 201 13.65 10.51 -3.56
C SER A 201 14.41 9.19 -3.77
N ASN A 202 13.73 8.19 -4.34
CA ASN A 202 14.34 6.91 -4.72
C ASN A 202 15.52 7.06 -5.69
N ARG A 203 15.58 8.15 -6.44
CA ARG A 203 16.67 8.44 -7.40
C ARG A 203 17.95 8.91 -6.71
N SER A 204 17.85 9.40 -5.49
CA SER A 204 18.94 10.11 -4.79
C SER A 204 19.80 9.24 -3.87
N SER A 205 19.48 7.95 -3.68
CA SER A 205 20.27 7.07 -2.81
C SER A 205 20.43 5.65 -3.35
N SER A 206 21.68 5.30 -3.64
CA SER A 206 22.14 3.91 -3.83
C SER A 206 22.26 3.13 -2.51
N ARG A 207 21.78 3.70 -1.39
CA ARG A 207 21.88 3.13 -0.03
C ARG A 207 20.53 2.78 0.61
N MET A 208 19.40 3.02 -0.06
CA MET A 208 18.08 2.57 0.42
C MET A 208 17.88 1.08 0.15
N GLU A 209 18.64 0.23 0.83
CA GLU A 209 18.45 -1.22 0.79
C GLU A 209 17.26 -1.68 1.66
N ARG A 210 16.65 -0.80 2.45
CA ARG A 210 15.53 -1.14 3.34
C ARG A 210 14.44 -0.06 3.30
N HIS A 211 13.23 -0.48 2.92
CA HIS A 211 12.03 0.34 3.04
C HIS A 211 11.78 0.67 4.52
N THR A 212 11.48 1.93 4.83
CA THR A 212 11.17 2.35 6.21
C THR A 212 9.69 2.63 6.31
N SER A 213 8.97 1.92 7.19
CA SER A 213 7.57 2.22 7.47
C SER A 213 7.46 3.43 8.40
N VAL A 214 6.48 4.29 8.14
CA VAL A 214 6.16 5.51 8.90
C VAL A 214 4.68 5.51 9.23
N TRP A 215 4.35 5.82 10.47
CA TRP A 215 3.02 5.64 11.01
C TRP A 215 2.39 7.02 11.27
N PHE A 216 1.11 7.16 10.96
CA PHE A 216 0.38 8.41 11.03
C PHE A 216 -0.96 8.23 11.75
N LYS A 217 -1.35 9.25 12.51
CA LYS A 217 -2.65 9.37 13.16
C LYS A 217 -3.14 10.81 13.03
N ASN A 218 -4.32 11.00 12.44
CA ASN A 218 -4.94 12.33 12.30
C ASN A 218 -4.01 13.37 11.66
N GLY A 219 -3.28 12.97 10.61
CA GLY A 219 -2.34 13.83 9.88
C GLY A 219 -1.02 14.08 10.59
N LYS A 220 -0.75 13.38 11.69
CA LYS A 220 0.50 13.54 12.46
C LYS A 220 1.26 12.23 12.48
N ARG A 221 2.57 12.31 12.29
CA ARG A 221 3.43 11.15 12.49
C ARG A 221 3.41 10.71 13.96
N ILE A 222 3.40 9.40 14.20
CA ILE A 222 3.54 8.80 15.53
C ILE A 222 4.86 8.04 15.61
N HIS A 223 5.63 8.30 16.68
CA HIS A 223 6.85 7.54 16.95
C HIS A 223 6.50 6.08 17.24
N ALA A 224 7.17 5.14 16.57
CA ALA A 224 6.90 3.70 16.69
C ALA A 224 7.07 3.15 18.12
N GLU A 225 7.83 3.85 18.97
CA GLU A 225 8.00 3.53 20.40
C GLU A 225 6.81 3.96 21.28
N MET A 226 5.97 4.91 20.83
CA MET A 226 4.83 5.43 21.62
C MET A 226 3.56 4.56 21.57
N LEU A 227 3.57 3.46 20.82
CA LEU A 227 2.40 2.56 20.67
C LEU A 227 2.54 1.25 21.43
N VAL A 228 3.40 1.23 22.45
CA VAL A 228 3.39 0.19 23.49
C VAL A 228 2.45 0.65 24.61
N LEU A 229 1.15 0.78 24.31
CA LEU A 229 0.07 0.92 25.29
C LEU A 229 -1.18 0.19 24.79
#